data_AF-A0A9D1T7G8-F1
#
_entry.id   AF-A0A9D1T7G8-F1
#
_cell.length_a   1.000
_cell.length_b   1.000
_cell.length_c   1.000
_cell.angle_alpha   90.00
_cell.angle_beta   90.00
_cell.angle_gamma   90.00
#
_symmetry.space_group_name_H-M   'P 1'
#
loop_
_entity.id
_entity.type
_entity.pdbx_description
1 polymer ?
#
loop_
_entity_poly.entity_id
_entity_poly.type
_entity_poly.pdbx_seq_one_letter_code
_entity_poly.pdbx_strand_id
1 'polypeptide(L)'
;MPDTTQMLRALLPMLSGEQLKQELADLPAYTGEIREKDPAARLLGLSDLYRVYVPSRMSAEIYSKLYLAMIRSLQKKGTKLAVEQRNENAKGVHGQEYRGILGGSDSFTIIGTSGIGKSSAISRAISLITGNRILEVR
;
A
#
# COMPACT_ATOMS: atom_id res chain seq x y z
N MET A 1 -11.85 7.20 23.91
CA MET A 1 -11.84 6.88 22.46
C MET A 1 -10.53 7.43 21.93
N PRO A 2 -9.66 6.64 21.29
CA PRO A 2 -8.49 7.20 20.62
C PRO A 2 -8.98 8.23 19.61
N ASP A 3 -8.35 9.41 19.61
CA ASP A 3 -8.72 10.48 18.70
C ASP A 3 -8.47 10.01 17.26
N THR A 4 -9.52 10.03 16.44
CA THR A 4 -9.47 9.58 15.03
C THR A 4 -8.40 10.36 14.26
N THR A 5 -8.15 11.60 14.65
CA THR A 5 -7.09 12.45 14.10
C THR A 5 -5.69 11.91 14.43
N GLN A 6 -5.51 11.25 15.57
CA GLN A 6 -4.24 10.65 15.99
C GLN A 6 -3.91 9.39 15.17
N MET A 7 -4.92 8.56 14.86
CA MET A 7 -4.74 7.38 14.00
C MET A 7 -4.37 7.76 12.55
N LEU A 8 -4.89 8.88 12.04
CA LEU A 8 -4.58 9.37 10.69
C LEU A 8 -3.15 9.89 10.56
N ARG A 9 -2.53 10.38 11.65
CA ARG A 9 -1.13 10.81 11.66
C ARG A 9 -0.13 9.67 11.41
N ALA A 10 -0.57 8.42 11.49
CA ALA A 10 0.26 7.27 11.19
C ALA A 10 0.57 7.13 9.68
N LEU A 11 -0.30 7.69 8.82
CA LEU A 11 -0.11 7.69 7.36
C LEU A 11 0.63 8.96 6.92
N LEU A 12 1.47 8.83 5.89
CA LEU A 12 2.04 9.99 5.22
C LEU A 12 0.96 10.75 4.42
N PRO A 13 1.12 12.05 4.16
CA PRO A 13 0.16 12.81 3.37
C PRO A 13 -0.07 12.20 1.98
N MET A 14 -1.31 12.28 1.50
CA MET A 14 -1.66 11.77 0.18
C MET A 14 -0.95 12.58 -0.92
N LEU A 15 -0.25 11.88 -1.81
CA LEU A 15 0.38 12.45 -2.99
C LEU A 15 -0.60 12.50 -4.16
N SER A 16 -0.39 13.45 -5.07
CA SER A 16 -1.20 13.56 -6.30
C SER A 16 -0.39 14.15 -7.46
N GLY A 17 -0.95 14.08 -8.66
CA GLY A 17 -0.35 14.68 -9.86
C GLY A 17 1.04 14.12 -10.19
N GLU A 18 1.95 15.00 -10.61
CA GLU A 18 3.32 14.64 -10.99
C GLU A 18 4.15 14.16 -9.80
N GLN A 19 3.92 14.71 -8.60
CA GLN A 19 4.64 14.27 -7.40
C GLN A 19 4.38 12.78 -7.13
N LEU A 20 3.12 12.34 -7.24
CA LEU A 20 2.78 10.92 -7.10
C LEU A 20 3.49 10.05 -8.14
N LYS A 21 3.58 10.52 -9.40
CA LYS A 21 4.24 9.75 -10.46
C LYS A 21 5.74 9.61 -10.20
N GLN A 22 6.39 10.69 -9.76
CA GLN A 22 7.81 10.66 -9.43
C GLN A 22 8.10 9.72 -8.27
N GLU A 23 7.32 9.83 -7.19
CA GLU A 23 7.49 8.99 -6.00
C GLU A 23 7.11 7.51 -6.24
N LEU A 24 6.19 7.23 -7.17
CA LEU A 24 5.88 5.85 -7.55
C LEU A 24 6.96 5.22 -8.43
N ALA A 25 7.78 6.00 -9.14
CA ALA A 25 8.79 5.49 -10.05
C ALA A 25 10.01 4.93 -9.31
N ASP A 26 10.47 3.75 -9.74
CA ASP A 26 11.73 3.16 -9.27
C ASP A 26 12.70 3.16 -10.44
N LEU A 27 13.57 4.17 -10.50
CA LEU A 27 14.55 4.30 -11.55
C LEU A 27 15.94 4.26 -10.90
N PRO A 28 16.79 3.29 -11.23
CA PRO A 28 18.15 3.24 -10.69
C PRO A 28 18.94 4.46 -11.15
N ALA A 29 19.82 4.96 -10.28
CA ALA A 29 20.70 6.05 -10.62
C ALA A 29 21.65 5.63 -11.76
N TYR A 30 21.78 6.48 -12.77
CA TYR A 30 22.69 6.26 -13.88
C TYR A 30 23.85 7.24 -13.82
N THR A 31 25.07 6.73 -13.66
CA THR A 31 26.31 7.50 -13.84
C THR A 31 27.02 7.02 -15.09
N GLY A 32 27.52 7.95 -15.92
CA GLY A 32 28.25 7.60 -17.14
C GLY A 32 29.52 6.78 -16.88
N GLU A 33 30.07 6.87 -15.67
CA GLU A 33 31.23 6.14 -15.17
C GLU A 33 31.12 4.62 -15.34
N ILE A 34 29.90 4.06 -15.31
CA ILE A 34 29.70 2.61 -15.51
C ILE A 34 30.21 2.14 -16.87
N ARG A 35 30.27 3.02 -17.89
CA ARG A 35 30.75 2.67 -19.23
C ARG A 35 32.25 2.36 -19.25
N GLU A 36 33.00 2.98 -18.36
CA GLU A 36 34.45 2.85 -18.23
C GLU A 36 34.86 1.69 -17.30
N LYS A 37 33.89 1.03 -16.63
CA LYS A 37 34.17 -0.15 -15.80
C LYS A 37 34.41 -1.39 -16.66
N ASP A 38 35.03 -2.40 -16.04
CA ASP A 38 35.28 -3.68 -16.67
C ASP A 38 33.97 -4.38 -17.11
N PRO A 39 34.03 -5.31 -18.08
CA PRO A 39 32.85 -5.98 -18.60
C PRO A 39 32.00 -6.70 -17.54
N ALA A 40 32.61 -7.26 -16.49
CA ALA A 40 31.89 -7.98 -15.45
C ALA A 40 31.10 -6.99 -14.56
N ALA A 41 31.72 -5.88 -14.15
CA ALA A 41 31.04 -4.82 -13.41
C ALA A 41 29.89 -4.19 -14.21
N ARG A 42 30.06 -3.99 -15.52
CA ARG A 42 28.99 -3.51 -16.41
C ARG A 42 27.84 -4.48 -16.49
N LEU A 43 28.13 -5.78 -16.64
CA LEU A 43 27.12 -6.83 -16.68
C LEU A 43 26.34 -6.91 -15.36
N LEU A 44 27.05 -6.81 -14.23
CA LEU A 44 26.43 -6.76 -12.91
C LEU A 44 25.52 -5.53 -12.76
N GLY A 45 25.94 -4.37 -13.25
CA GLY A 45 25.12 -3.15 -13.25
C GLY A 45 23.83 -3.27 -14.06
N LEU A 46 23.77 -4.12 -15.09
CA LEU A 46 22.52 -4.36 -15.82
C LEU A 46 21.44 -5.04 -14.95
N SER A 47 21.82 -5.67 -13.83
CA SER A 47 20.84 -6.23 -12.90
C SER A 47 19.92 -5.17 -12.29
N ASP A 48 20.37 -3.91 -12.20
CA ASP A 48 19.55 -2.79 -11.73
C ASP A 48 18.35 -2.53 -12.65
N LEU A 49 18.41 -2.92 -13.93
CA LEU A 49 17.28 -2.79 -14.86
C LEU A 49 16.06 -3.61 -14.43
N TYR A 50 16.26 -4.70 -13.66
CA TYR A 50 15.15 -5.47 -13.12
C TYR A 50 14.37 -4.72 -12.04
N ARG A 51 14.95 -3.66 -11.45
CA ARG A 51 14.28 -2.80 -10.48
C ARG A 51 13.45 -1.70 -11.14
N VAL A 52 13.64 -1.46 -12.44
CA VAL A 52 12.97 -0.37 -13.17
C VAL A 52 11.46 -0.55 -13.09
N TYR A 53 10.81 0.46 -12.53
CA TYR A 53 9.37 0.56 -12.48
C TYR A 53 8.90 1.93 -12.94
N VAL A 54 8.18 1.94 -14.08
CA VAL A 54 7.54 3.13 -14.61
C VAL A 54 6.05 3.10 -14.23
N PRO A 55 5.56 4.09 -13.47
CA PRO A 55 4.18 4.07 -13.02
C PRO A 55 3.22 4.34 -14.18
N SER A 56 2.16 3.55 -14.23
CA SER A 56 1.06 3.71 -15.18
C SER A 56 -0.12 4.45 -14.53
N ARG A 57 -1.14 4.77 -15.33
CA ARG A 57 -2.42 5.27 -14.81
C ARG A 57 -3.01 4.33 -13.74
N MET A 58 -2.91 3.01 -13.95
CA MET A 58 -3.38 2.01 -12.98
C MET A 58 -2.63 2.13 -11.65
N SER A 59 -1.33 2.45 -11.66
CA SER A 59 -0.52 2.61 -10.45
C SER A 59 -1.05 3.74 -9.56
N ALA A 60 -1.42 4.87 -10.17
CA ALA A 60 -2.01 6.00 -9.45
C ALA A 60 -3.41 5.68 -8.88
N GLU A 61 -4.21 4.91 -9.63
CA GLU A 61 -5.53 4.44 -9.17
C GLU A 61 -5.39 3.47 -7.99
N ILE A 62 -4.43 2.55 -8.05
CA ILE A 62 -4.11 1.61 -6.96
C ILE A 62 -3.67 2.38 -5.72
N TYR A 63 -2.76 3.34 -5.87
CA TYR A 63 -2.32 4.20 -4.76
C TYR A 63 -3.51 4.88 -4.08
N SER A 64 -4.37 5.53 -4.87
CA SER A 64 -5.52 6.27 -4.35
C SER A 64 -6.51 5.35 -3.63
N LYS A 65 -6.81 4.18 -4.21
CA LYS A 65 -7.70 3.19 -3.59
C LYS A 65 -7.12 2.63 -2.29
N LEU A 66 -5.84 2.27 -2.28
CA LEU A 66 -5.16 1.79 -1.08
C LEU A 66 -5.15 2.83 0.03
N TYR A 67 -4.84 4.09 -0.30
CA TYR A 67 -4.80 5.18 0.66
C TYR A 67 -6.16 5.40 1.32
N LEU A 68 -7.22 5.52 0.51
CA LEU A 68 -8.58 5.72 1.01
C LEU A 68 -9.10 4.51 1.79
N ALA A 69 -8.78 3.29 1.35
CA ALA A 69 -9.13 2.07 2.06
C ALA A 69 -8.44 2.01 3.44
N MET A 70 -7.16 2.34 3.52
CA MET A 70 -6.43 2.39 4.79
C MET A 70 -7.00 3.44 5.75
N ILE A 71 -7.31 4.65 5.26
CA ILE A 71 -7.99 5.68 6.06
C ILE A 71 -9.30 5.14 6.63
N ARG A 72 -10.17 4.57 5.78
CA ARG A 72 -11.46 4.03 6.22
C ARG A 72 -11.29 2.90 7.22
N SER A 73 -10.32 2.01 7.00
CA SER A 73 -10.02 0.89 7.90
C SER A 73 -9.56 1.39 9.27
N LEU A 74 -8.65 2.38 9.32
CA LEU A 74 -8.18 3.00 10.57
C LEU A 74 -9.30 3.72 11.31
N GLN A 75 -10.11 4.52 10.60
CA GLN A 75 -11.26 5.22 11.19
C GLN A 75 -12.26 4.23 11.81
N LYS A 76 -12.51 3.09 11.17
CA LYS A 76 -13.43 2.06 11.67
C LYS A 76 -12.94 1.43 12.98
N LYS A 77 -11.63 1.19 13.15
CA LYS A 77 -11.07 0.46 14.31
C LYS A 77 -11.33 1.12 15.68
N GLY A 78 -11.60 2.42 15.72
CA GLY A 78 -11.96 3.14 16.96
C GLY A 78 -13.46 3.24 17.25
N THR A 79 -14.32 2.66 16.41
CA THR A 79 -15.78 2.84 16.51
C THR A 79 -16.46 1.76 17.36
N LYS A 80 -17.60 2.10 17.97
CA LYS A 80 -18.47 1.14 18.66
C LYS A 80 -18.87 -0.03 17.75
N LEU A 81 -19.16 0.25 16.48
CA LEU A 81 -19.51 -0.77 15.49
C LEU A 81 -18.39 -1.81 15.29
N ALA A 82 -17.12 -1.40 15.35
CA ALA A 82 -16.00 -2.35 15.26
C ALA A 82 -15.91 -3.26 16.50
N VAL A 83 -16.22 -2.75 17.69
CA VAL A 83 -16.30 -3.55 18.91
C VAL A 83 -17.46 -4.56 18.82
N GLU A 84 -18.64 -4.12 18.38
CA GLU A 84 -19.80 -4.99 18.16
C GLU A 84 -19.49 -6.08 17.13
N GLN A 85 -18.88 -5.72 16.00
CA GLN A 85 -18.42 -6.67 14.98
C GLN A 85 -17.44 -7.70 15.54
N ARG A 86 -16.46 -7.26 16.34
CA ARG A 86 -15.49 -8.16 16.96
C ARG A 86 -16.17 -9.17 17.90
N ASN A 87 -17.13 -8.71 18.70
CA ASN A 87 -17.87 -9.56 19.64
C ASN A 87 -18.75 -10.58 18.91
N GLU A 88 -19.48 -10.17 17.87
CA GLU A 88 -20.30 -11.10 17.06
C GLU A 88 -19.43 -12.12 16.32
N ASN A 89 -18.30 -11.69 15.74
CA ASN A 89 -17.36 -12.61 15.11
C ASN A 89 -16.80 -13.62 16.12
N ALA A 90 -16.51 -13.19 17.36
CA ALA A 90 -16.05 -14.09 18.42
C ALA A 90 -17.11 -15.13 18.78
N LYS A 91 -18.40 -14.74 18.88
CA LYS A 91 -19.50 -15.71 19.08
C LYS A 91 -19.53 -16.78 18.01
N GLY A 92 -19.42 -16.37 16.74
CA GLY A 92 -19.37 -17.31 15.61
C GLY A 92 -18.19 -18.28 15.68
N VAL A 93 -17.00 -17.81 16.06
CA VAL A 93 -15.81 -18.68 16.25
C VAL A 93 -16.01 -19.68 17.39
N HIS A 94 -16.75 -19.32 18.45
CA HIS A 94 -17.08 -20.22 19.55
C HIS A 94 -18.30 -21.12 19.26
N GLY A 95 -18.84 -21.11 18.03
CA GLY A 95 -20.00 -21.90 17.64
C GLY A 95 -21.33 -21.44 18.28
N GLN A 96 -21.37 -20.21 18.81
CA GLN A 96 -22.59 -19.63 19.36
C GLN A 96 -23.44 -19.01 18.24
N GLU A 97 -24.73 -18.79 18.52
CA GLU A 97 -25.61 -18.03 17.65
C GLU A 97 -25.07 -16.60 17.50
N TYR A 98 -24.83 -16.17 16.27
CA TYR A 98 -24.21 -14.89 15.97
C TYR A 98 -24.93 -14.20 14.80
N ARG A 99 -24.90 -12.88 14.78
CA ARG A 99 -25.35 -12.07 13.65
C ARG A 99 -24.14 -11.60 12.87
N GLY A 100 -24.00 -12.07 11.63
CA GLY A 100 -22.93 -11.62 10.74
C GLY A 100 -23.00 -10.11 10.51
N ILE A 101 -21.96 -9.38 10.92
CA ILE A 101 -21.82 -7.95 10.64
C ILE A 101 -20.96 -7.79 9.38
N LEU A 102 -21.52 -7.12 8.36
CA LEU A 102 -20.85 -6.93 7.07
C LEU A 102 -19.59 -6.06 7.23
N GLY A 103 -18.43 -6.66 7.01
CA GLY A 103 -17.14 -6.06 7.35
C GLY A 103 -16.39 -5.33 6.23
N GLY A 104 -16.77 -5.51 4.96
CA GLY A 104 -15.87 -5.32 3.82
C GLY A 104 -15.85 -3.95 3.14
N SER A 105 -16.27 -2.86 3.80
CA SER A 105 -16.28 -1.51 3.19
C SER A 105 -14.90 -0.94 2.88
N ASP A 106 -13.85 -1.54 3.44
CA ASP A 106 -12.43 -1.24 3.26
C ASP A 106 -11.70 -2.27 2.39
N SER A 107 -12.41 -3.28 1.89
CA SER A 107 -11.85 -4.30 0.98
C SER A 107 -12.15 -3.96 -0.47
N PHE A 108 -11.20 -4.21 -1.36
CA PHE A 108 -11.38 -4.05 -2.79
C PHE A 108 -10.48 -5.03 -3.56
N THR A 109 -10.84 -5.27 -4.82
CA THR A 109 -10.11 -6.19 -5.70
C THR A 109 -9.44 -5.41 -6.83
N ILE A 110 -8.18 -5.75 -7.11
CA ILE A 110 -7.43 -5.26 -8.28
C ILE A 110 -7.35 -6.41 -9.28
N ILE A 111 -7.99 -6.22 -10.44
CA ILE A 111 -8.01 -7.19 -11.54
C ILE A 111 -7.16 -6.70 -12.72
N GLY A 112 -6.60 -7.63 -13.48
CA GLY A 112 -5.83 -7.33 -14.69
C GLY A 112 -4.94 -8.50 -15.10
N THR A 113 -4.38 -8.44 -16.31
CA THR A 113 -3.50 -9.48 -16.87
C THR A 113 -2.20 -9.63 -16.06
N SER A 114 -1.54 -10.79 -16.15
CA SER A 114 -0.26 -11.03 -15.46
C SER A 114 0.84 -10.12 -16.01
N GLY A 115 1.82 -9.76 -15.18
CA GLY A 115 2.99 -8.98 -15.60
C GLY A 115 2.79 -7.47 -15.76
N ILE A 116 1.57 -6.93 -15.70
CA ILE A 116 1.30 -5.48 -15.88
C ILE A 116 1.72 -4.60 -14.68
N GLY A 117 2.38 -5.18 -13.67
CA GLY A 117 2.83 -4.44 -12.49
C GLY A 117 1.78 -4.21 -11.40
N LYS A 118 0.74 -5.07 -11.28
CA LYS A 118 -0.26 -4.99 -10.19
C LYS A 118 0.40 -5.09 -8.81
N SER A 119 1.14 -6.17 -8.57
CA SER A 119 1.80 -6.41 -7.28
C SER A 119 2.87 -5.34 -7.00
N SER A 120 3.60 -4.91 -8.02
CA SER A 120 4.58 -3.82 -7.92
C SER A 120 3.92 -2.50 -7.53
N ALA A 121 2.79 -2.14 -8.15
CA ALA A 121 2.02 -0.94 -7.81
C ALA A 121 1.53 -0.97 -6.37
N ILE A 122 1.02 -2.11 -5.90
CA ILE A 122 0.56 -2.29 -4.51
C ILE A 122 1.73 -2.09 -3.54
N SER A 123 2.85 -2.78 -3.77
CA SER A 123 4.04 -2.70 -2.91
C SER A 123 4.56 -1.26 -2.80
N ARG A 124 4.77 -0.59 -3.95
CA ARG A 124 5.20 0.81 -4.01
C ARG A 124 4.22 1.74 -3.32
N ALA A 125 2.92 1.57 -3.56
CA ALA A 125 1.90 2.39 -2.90
C ALA A 125 1.93 2.21 -1.38
N ILE A 126 1.99 0.98 -0.87
CA ILE A 126 2.07 0.74 0.59
C ILE A 126 3.30 1.43 1.18
N SER A 127 4.47 1.26 0.55
CA SER A 127 5.71 1.92 0.96
C SER A 127 5.58 3.44 1.06
N LEU A 128 4.97 4.09 0.07
CA LEU A 128 4.74 5.54 0.07
C LEU A 128 3.72 5.99 1.12
N ILE A 129 2.70 5.18 1.39
CA ILE A 129 1.62 5.56 2.30
C ILE A 129 2.07 5.41 3.77
N THR A 130 2.85 4.38 4.09
CA THR A 130 3.32 4.13 5.46
C THR A 130 4.71 4.72 5.75
N GLY A 131 5.45 5.10 4.69
CA GLY A 131 6.86 5.48 4.80
C GLY A 131 7.74 4.30 5.20
N ASN A 132 7.42 3.09 4.72
CA ASN A 132 8.11 1.83 5.08
C ASN A 132 8.11 1.50 6.59
N ARG A 133 7.09 1.95 7.32
CA ARG A 133 6.95 1.71 8.77
C ARG A 133 5.77 0.78 9.05
N ILE A 134 5.85 0.08 10.17
CA ILE A 134 4.72 -0.65 10.74
C ILE A 134 3.78 0.35 11.39
N LEU A 135 2.49 0.28 11.04
CA LEU A 135 1.45 1.09 11.66
C LEU A 135 1.01 0.41 12.95
N GLU A 136 1.50 0.92 14.08
CA GLU A 136 1.03 0.51 15.41
C GLU A 136 -0.05 1.49 15.89
N VAL A 137 -1.21 0.95 16.23
CA VAL A 137 -2.31 1.72 16.82
C VAL A 137 -2.39 1.30 18.30
N ARG A 138 -1.98 2.21 19.19
CA ARG A 138 -2.07 2.03 20.64
C ARG A 138 -3.42 2.44 21.20
#